data_AF-A0A090M7B5-F1
#
_entry.id   AF-A0A090M7B5-F1
#
_cell.length_a   1.000
_cell.length_b   1.000
_cell.length_c   1.000
_cell.angle_alpha   90.00
_cell.angle_beta   90.00
_cell.angle_gamma   90.00
#
_symmetry.space_group_name_H-M   'P 1'
#
loop_
_entity.id
_entity.type
_entity.pdbx_description
1 polymer ?
#
loop_
_entity_poly.entity_id
_entity_poly.type
_entity_poly.pdbx_seq_one_letter_code
_entity_poly.pdbx_strand_id
1 'polypeptide(L)'
;MGVVADVPTRPVIDDAPSIGTCVRAFGTTELRDVLLGGAVGSSVGYVVGGLETASKRCLRTPTAATLGAIGLCFGTFHAMQSSAGRLMGFRD
;
A
#
# COMPACT_ATOMS: atom_id res chain seq x y z
N MET A 1 20.97 13.10 -0.12
CA MET A 1 20.42 11.73 -0.17
C MET A 1 20.46 11.17 1.24
N GLY A 2 19.39 10.55 1.74
CA GLY A 2 19.43 9.91 3.06
C GLY A 2 20.35 8.70 2.98
N VAL A 3 21.36 8.62 3.83
CA VAL A 3 22.25 7.45 3.90
C VAL A 3 21.52 6.40 4.72
N VAL A 4 21.24 5.24 4.14
CA VAL A 4 20.72 4.10 4.90
C VAL A 4 21.87 3.57 5.75
N ALA A 5 21.70 3.57 7.08
CA ALA A 5 22.74 3.13 8.01
C ALA A 5 22.92 1.61 8.01
N ASP A 6 21.90 0.87 7.57
CA ASP A 6 21.90 -0.59 7.51
C ASP A 6 22.64 -1.10 6.27
N VAL A 7 23.35 -2.22 6.43
CA VAL A 7 24.09 -2.88 5.36
C VAL A 7 23.14 -3.82 4.59
N PRO A 8 23.09 -3.76 3.25
CA PRO A 8 22.27 -4.67 2.46
C PRO A 8 22.75 -6.12 2.65
N THR A 9 21.79 -7.01 2.85
CA THR A 9 22.06 -8.45 3.07
C THR A 9 22.12 -9.25 1.78
N ARG A 10 21.71 -8.62 0.66
CA ARG A 10 21.57 -9.22 -0.66
C ARG A 10 22.21 -8.32 -1.72
N PRO A 11 22.46 -8.83 -2.95
CA PRO A 11 23.00 -8.02 -4.03
C PRO A 11 22.14 -6.79 -4.30
N VAL A 12 22.77 -5.61 -4.25
CA VAL A 12 22.12 -4.34 -4.57
C VAL A 12 22.01 -4.23 -6.09
N ILE A 13 20.80 -4.04 -6.59
CA ILE A 13 20.53 -3.79 -8.02
C ILE A 13 20.57 -2.28 -8.28
N ASP A 14 19.94 -1.51 -7.41
CA ASP A 14 19.85 -0.05 -7.47
C ASP A 14 19.83 0.49 -6.02
N ASP A 15 20.81 1.33 -5.69
CA ASP A 15 21.01 1.90 -4.36
C ASP A 15 20.10 3.10 -4.07
N ALA A 16 19.57 3.74 -5.12
CA ALA A 16 18.66 4.89 -5.01
C ALA A 16 17.54 4.82 -6.07
N PRO A 17 16.69 3.79 -6.04
CA PRO A 17 15.69 3.58 -7.07
C PRO A 17 14.65 4.69 -7.10
N SER A 18 14.38 5.18 -8.31
CA SER A 18 13.31 6.14 -8.54
C SER A 18 11.94 5.53 -8.27
N ILE A 19 10.93 6.36 -7.98
CA ILE A 19 9.53 5.91 -7.82
C ILE A 19 9.08 5.10 -9.05
N GLY A 20 9.42 5.56 -10.26
CA GLY A 20 9.06 4.85 -11.49
C GLY A 20 9.71 3.47 -11.60
N THR A 21 10.95 3.33 -11.14
CA THR A 21 11.65 2.03 -11.09
C THR A 21 10.95 1.09 -10.11
N CYS A 22 10.62 1.56 -8.91
CA CYS A 22 9.94 0.77 -7.89
C CYS A 22 8.56 0.26 -8.33
N VAL A 23 7.77 1.11 -9.02
CA VAL A 23 6.44 0.71 -9.54
C VAL A 23 6.58 -0.34 -10.64
N ARG A 24 7.55 -0.17 -11.55
CA ARG A 24 7.81 -1.13 -12.64
C ARG A 24 8.31 -2.48 -12.11
N ALA A 25 8.92 -2.50 -10.93
CA ALA A 25 9.42 -3.69 -10.26
C ALA A 25 8.36 -4.43 -9.41
N PHE A 26 7.07 -4.05 -9.49
CA PHE A 26 6.01 -4.74 -8.77
C PHE A 26 5.83 -6.16 -9.27
N GLY A 27 5.83 -7.11 -8.33
CA GLY A 27 5.44 -8.48 -8.56
C GLY A 27 3.95 -8.71 -8.32
N THR A 28 3.55 -9.97 -8.40
CA THR A 28 2.17 -10.40 -8.12
C THR A 28 1.79 -10.19 -6.66
N THR A 29 2.76 -10.30 -5.74
CA THR A 29 2.61 -10.06 -4.31
C THR A 29 2.29 -8.61 -4.00
N GLU A 30 3.02 -7.66 -4.60
CA GLU A 30 2.82 -6.23 -4.40
C GLU A 30 1.47 -5.78 -4.96
N LEU A 31 1.10 -6.24 -6.16
CA LEU A 31 -0.20 -5.97 -6.74
C LEU A 31 -1.34 -6.53 -5.87
N ARG A 32 -1.17 -7.74 -5.32
CA ARG A 32 -2.12 -8.32 -4.39
C ARG A 32 -2.27 -7.45 -3.15
N ASP A 33 -1.18 -6.99 -2.56
CA ASP A 33 -1.21 -6.21 -1.32
C ASP A 33 -1.84 -4.81 -1.53
N VAL A 34 -1.64 -4.19 -2.70
CA VAL A 34 -2.37 -2.97 -3.11
C VAL A 34 -3.88 -3.23 -3.15
N LEU A 35 -4.29 -4.28 -3.86
CA LEU A 35 -5.70 -4.63 -4.03
C LEU A 35 -6.36 -5.01 -2.71
N LEU A 36 -5.66 -5.78 -1.87
CA LEU A 36 -6.14 -6.14 -0.53
C LEU A 36 -6.28 -4.92 0.36
N GLY A 37 -5.33 -3.98 0.33
CA GLY A 37 -5.44 -2.72 1.05
C GLY A 37 -6.72 -1.97 0.70
N GLY A 38 -7.01 -1.80 -0.59
CA GLY A 38 -8.24 -1.17 -1.08
C GLY A 38 -9.53 -1.93 -0.71
N ALA A 39 -9.54 -3.25 -0.85
CA ALA A 39 -10.69 -4.10 -0.55
C ALA A 39 -11.02 -4.11 0.95
N VAL A 40 -10.00 -4.24 1.81
CA VAL A 40 -10.16 -4.17 3.27
C VAL A 40 -10.60 -2.78 3.68
N GLY A 41 -9.98 -1.72 3.16
CA GLY A 41 -10.39 -0.35 3.45
C GLY A 41 -11.85 -0.07 3.07
N SER A 42 -12.26 -0.49 1.87
CA SER A 42 -13.64 -0.28 1.38
C SER A 42 -14.67 -1.04 2.21
N SER A 43 -14.39 -2.30 2.54
CA SER A 43 -15.29 -3.13 3.35
C SER A 43 -15.43 -2.60 4.77
N VAL A 44 -14.32 -2.22 5.42
CA VAL A 44 -14.33 -1.57 6.74
C VAL A 44 -15.13 -0.27 6.68
N GLY A 45 -14.92 0.55 5.66
CA GLY A 45 -15.67 1.81 5.52
C GLY A 45 -17.16 1.62 5.30
N TYR A 46 -17.57 0.58 4.58
CA TYR A 46 -18.99 0.25 4.42
C TYR A 46 -19.64 -0.15 5.74
N VAL A 47 -18.94 -0.96 6.55
CA VAL A 47 -19.42 -1.38 7.88
C VAL A 47 -19.51 -0.17 8.82
N VAL A 48 -18.42 0.59 8.95
CA VAL A 48 -18.34 1.76 9.86
C VAL A 48 -19.39 2.81 9.53
N GLY A 49 -19.60 3.12 8.25
CA GLY A 49 -20.65 4.06 7.83
C GLY A 49 -22.08 3.57 8.15
N GLY A 50 -22.25 2.28 8.50
CA GLY A 50 -23.54 1.67 8.79
C GLY A 50 -23.83 1.40 10.27
N LEU A 51 -22.87 1.60 11.18
CA LEU A 51 -22.95 1.09 12.56
C LEU A 51 -23.79 1.95 13.51
N GLU A 52 -23.88 3.26 13.31
CA GLU A 52 -24.34 4.12 14.41
C GLU A 52 -25.82 4.54 14.38
N THR A 53 -26.50 4.58 13.22
CA THR A 53 -27.95 4.96 13.17
C THR A 53 -28.56 4.73 11.78
N ALA A 54 -29.88 4.53 11.69
CA ALA A 54 -30.59 4.39 10.41
C ALA A 54 -30.40 5.62 9.48
N SER A 55 -30.33 6.82 10.05
CA SER A 55 -30.06 8.08 9.35
C SER A 55 -28.62 8.19 8.82
N LYS A 56 -27.65 7.48 9.41
CA LYS A 56 -26.25 7.47 8.96
C LYS A 56 -25.96 6.42 7.88
N ARG A 57 -26.91 5.54 7.51
CA ARG A 57 -26.71 4.56 6.42
C ARG A 57 -26.43 5.20 5.07
N CYS A 58 -26.83 6.45 4.85
CA CYS A 58 -26.46 7.22 3.67
C CYS A 58 -24.94 7.43 3.56
N LEU A 59 -24.21 7.30 4.67
CA LEU A 59 -22.76 7.46 4.71
C LEU A 59 -22.01 6.20 4.30
N ARG A 60 -22.65 5.03 4.21
CA ARG A 60 -21.97 3.76 3.87
C ARG A 60 -21.13 3.84 2.60
N THR A 61 -21.70 4.39 1.54
CA THR A 61 -21.02 4.50 0.24
C THR A 61 -19.88 5.51 0.28
N PRO A 62 -20.05 6.77 0.76
CA PRO A 62 -18.93 7.70 0.84
C PRO A 62 -17.85 7.23 1.83
N THR A 63 -18.19 6.64 2.99
CA THR A 63 -17.17 6.12 3.92
C THR A 63 -16.43 4.91 3.34
N ALA A 64 -17.11 4.02 2.62
CA ALA A 64 -16.47 2.93 1.88
C ALA A 64 -15.51 3.47 0.82
N ALA A 65 -15.92 4.47 0.03
CA ALA A 65 -15.08 5.07 -0.99
C ALA A 65 -13.83 5.73 -0.39
N THR A 66 -13.98 6.52 0.68
CA THR A 66 -12.86 7.19 1.33
C THR A 66 -11.89 6.20 1.96
N LEU A 67 -12.37 5.21 2.73
CA LEU A 67 -11.49 4.22 3.33
C LEU A 67 -10.91 3.25 2.31
N GLY A 68 -11.61 2.98 1.21
CA GLY A 68 -11.06 2.28 0.05
C GLY A 68 -9.89 3.01 -0.58
N ALA A 69 -10.01 4.31 -0.81
CA ALA A 69 -8.92 5.15 -1.32
C ALA A 69 -7.73 5.19 -0.35
N ILE A 70 -7.97 5.33 0.96
CA ILE A 70 -6.92 5.28 1.99
C ILE A 70 -6.22 3.91 1.96
N GLY A 71 -6.99 2.83 1.86
CA GLY A 71 -6.47 1.47 1.77
C GLY A 71 -5.61 1.24 0.52
N LEU A 72 -6.03 1.75 -0.63
CA LEU A 72 -5.23 1.71 -1.87
C LEU A 72 -3.94 2.51 -1.74
N CYS A 73 -3.99 3.71 -1.15
CA CYS A 73 -2.79 4.51 -0.89
C CYS A 73 -1.81 3.77 0.03
N PHE A 74 -2.31 3.24 1.15
CA PHE A 74 -1.49 2.47 2.09
C PHE A 74 -0.86 1.23 1.42
N GLY A 75 -1.67 0.45 0.70
CA GLY A 75 -1.19 -0.73 -0.03
C GLY A 75 -0.14 -0.36 -1.09
N THR A 76 -0.31 0.77 -1.77
CA THR A 76 0.68 1.27 -2.74
C THR A 76 1.98 1.67 -2.07
N PHE A 77 1.93 2.39 -0.95
CA PHE A 77 3.15 2.72 -0.20
C PHE A 77 3.85 1.48 0.34
N HIS A 78 3.11 0.48 0.82
CA HIS A 78 3.68 -0.78 1.24
C HIS A 78 4.34 -1.54 0.07
N ALA A 79 3.66 -1.64 -1.07
CA ALA A 79 4.21 -2.27 -2.27
C ALA A 79 5.50 -1.57 -2.74
N MET A 80 5.52 -0.24 -2.70
CA MET A 80 6.70 0.58 -3.00
C MET A 80 7.85 0.32 -2.03
N GLN A 81 7.57 0.22 -0.73
CA GLN A 81 8.60 -0.14 0.27
C GLN A 81 9.16 -1.54 0.02
N SER A 82 8.30 -2.50 -0.33
CA SER A 82 8.71 -3.87 -0.63
C SER A 82 9.61 -3.93 -1.87
N SER A 83 9.19 -3.30 -2.98
CA SER A 83 9.97 -3.31 -4.22
C SER A 83 11.27 -2.53 -4.10
N ALA A 84 11.25 -1.37 -3.42
CA ALA A 84 12.46 -0.59 -3.13
C ALA A 84 13.43 -1.39 -2.24
N GLY A 85 12.91 -2.09 -1.21
CA GLY A 85 13.71 -2.95 -0.36
C GLY A 85 14.36 -4.11 -1.10
N ARG A 86 13.67 -4.67 -2.11
CA ARG A 86 14.25 -5.70 -2.99
C ARG A 86 15.35 -5.16 -3.89
N LEU A 87 15.14 -3.98 -4.50
CA LEU A 87 16.14 -3.33 -5.36
C LEU A 87 17.41 -2.93 -4.60
N MET A 88 17.23 -2.44 -3.37
CA MET A 88 18.34 -2.03 -2.49
C MET A 88 18.98 -3.20 -1.72
N GLY A 89 18.52 -4.44 -1.89
CA GLY A 89 19.12 -5.62 -1.23
C GLY A 89 18.77 -5.79 0.26
N PHE A 90 17.74 -5.10 0.76
CA PHE A 90 17.21 -5.24 2.12
C PHE A 90 16.11 -6.32 2.25
N ARG A 91 15.52 -6.74 1.13
CA ARG A 91 14.43 -7.72 1.07
C ARG A 91 14.60 -8.67 -0.12
N ASP A 92 13.93 -9.82 -0.07
CA ASP A 92 13.80 -10.76 -1.20
C ASP A 92 12.93 -10.21 -2.35
#